data_AF-I3T0S5-F1
#
_entry.id   AF-I3T0S5-F1
#
_cell.length_a   1.000
_cell.length_b   1.000
_cell.length_c   1.000
_cell.angle_alpha   90.00
_cell.angle_beta   90.00
_cell.angle_gamma   90.00
#
_symmetry.space_group_name_H-M   'P 1'
#
loop_
_entity.id
_entity.type
_entity.pdbx_description
1 polymer ?
#
loop_
_entity_poly.entity_id
_entity_poly.type
_entity_poly.pdbx_seq_one_letter_code
_entity_poly.pdbx_strand_id
1 'polypeptide(L)'
;MEASRMTLHRFGNTSSSSIWYELAYMEAKERVRRGDRVWQLAFGSGFKCNSVVWLSMKRVNKPSRNNPWLDRINRYPVSLN
;
A
#
# COMPACT_ATOMS: atom_id res chain seq x y z
N MET A 1 2.21 2.99 9.31
CA MET A 1 1.23 4.10 9.26
C MET A 1 1.46 5.07 8.11
N GLU A 2 2.72 5.29 7.66
CA GLU A 2 3.03 6.14 6.49
C GLU A 2 2.20 5.81 5.25
N ALA A 3 2.17 4.53 4.82
CA ALA A 3 1.45 4.11 3.61
C ALA A 3 -0.02 4.53 3.63
N SER A 4 -0.73 4.27 4.72
CA SER A 4 -2.14 4.67 4.88
C SER A 4 -2.35 6.18 4.82
N ARG A 5 -1.51 6.95 5.52
CA ARG A 5 -1.56 8.42 5.50
C ARG A 5 -1.26 8.99 4.10
N MET A 6 -0.26 8.45 3.41
CA MET A 6 0.08 8.91 2.06
C MET A 6 -0.99 8.51 1.05
N THR A 7 -1.53 7.29 1.13
CA THR A 7 -2.65 6.83 0.30
C THR A 7 -3.84 7.76 0.46
N LEU A 8 -4.25 8.03 1.70
CA LEU A 8 -5.36 8.93 1.99
C LEU A 8 -5.08 10.36 1.50
N HIS A 9 -3.89 10.89 1.73
CA HIS A 9 -3.51 12.23 1.26
C HIS A 9 -3.55 12.34 -0.28
N ARG A 10 -3.10 11.31 -1.02
CA ARG A 10 -3.01 11.36 -2.48
C ARG A 10 -4.33 11.03 -3.18
N PHE A 11 -5.02 9.98 -2.73
CA PHE A 11 -6.16 9.39 -3.44
C PHE A 11 -7.49 9.59 -2.70
N GLY A 12 -7.47 10.15 -1.50
CA GLY A 12 -8.64 10.18 -0.63
C GLY A 12 -9.02 8.79 -0.13
N ASN A 13 -10.22 8.68 0.42
CA ASN A 13 -10.78 7.40 0.84
C ASN A 13 -11.33 6.66 -0.39
N THR A 14 -10.57 5.69 -0.91
CA THR A 14 -11.00 4.84 -2.03
C THR A 14 -11.76 3.58 -1.54
N SER A 15 -12.39 3.70 -0.37
CA SER A 15 -13.19 2.67 0.29
C SER A 15 -12.37 1.37 0.46
N SER A 16 -12.96 0.22 0.19
CA SER A 16 -12.36 -1.11 0.32
C SER A 16 -11.05 -1.30 -0.48
N SER A 17 -10.82 -0.50 -1.52
CA SER A 17 -9.61 -0.61 -2.34
C SER A 17 -8.38 0.05 -1.71
N SER A 18 -8.54 0.87 -0.67
CA SER A 18 -7.45 1.63 -0.03
C SER A 18 -6.26 0.76 0.38
N ILE A 19 -6.52 -0.44 0.91
CA ILE A 19 -5.47 -1.39 1.35
C ILE A 19 -4.55 -1.85 0.21
N TRP A 20 -5.03 -1.84 -1.03
CA TRP A 20 -4.24 -2.21 -2.21
C TRP A 20 -3.37 -1.05 -2.67
N TYR A 21 -3.86 0.18 -2.56
CA TYR A 21 -3.03 1.37 -2.80
C TYR A 21 -1.94 1.50 -1.74
N GLU A 22 -2.21 1.14 -0.49
CA GLU A 22 -1.19 1.05 0.57
C GLU A 22 -0.14 -0.01 0.28
N LEU A 23 -0.55 -1.20 -0.19
CA LEU A 23 0.41 -2.24 -0.62
C LEU A 23 1.25 -1.75 -1.80
N ALA A 24 0.62 -1.16 -2.82
CA ALA A 24 1.30 -0.59 -3.97
C ALA A 24 2.29 0.52 -3.57
N TYR A 25 1.98 1.31 -2.53
CA TYR A 25 2.91 2.29 -1.97
C TYR A 25 4.16 1.61 -1.41
N MET A 26 3.99 0.56 -0.62
CA MET A 26 5.10 -0.21 -0.05
C MET A 26 5.95 -0.85 -1.14
N GLU A 27 5.32 -1.41 -2.17
CA GLU A 27 6.01 -1.94 -3.36
C GLU A 27 6.79 -0.85 -4.11
N ALA A 28 6.20 0.33 -4.30
CA ALA A 28 6.85 1.46 -4.97
C ALA A 28 8.02 2.05 -4.16
N LYS A 29 8.00 1.89 -2.84
CA LYS A 29 9.13 2.19 -1.94
C LYS A 29 10.15 1.05 -1.84
N GLU A 30 9.98 -0.03 -2.60
CA GLU A 30 10.82 -1.23 -2.55
C GLU A 30 10.91 -1.85 -1.13
N ARG A 31 9.86 -1.67 -0.34
CA ARG A 31 9.74 -2.18 1.04
C ARG A 31 9.18 -3.59 1.13
N VAL A 32 8.88 -4.23 -0.01
CA VAL A 32 8.40 -5.61 -0.10
C VAL A 32 9.41 -6.45 -0.88
N ARG A 33 10.08 -7.38 -0.19
CA ARG A 33 11.12 -8.26 -0.74
C ARG A 33 10.63 -9.69 -0.84
N ARG A 34 11.35 -10.54 -1.58
CA ARG A 34 11.04 -11.97 -1.68
C ARG A 34 11.18 -12.61 -0.30
N GLY A 35 10.19 -13.38 0.11
CA GLY A 35 10.12 -14.05 1.40
C GLY A 35 9.42 -13.24 2.49
N ASP A 36 9.18 -11.94 2.28
CA ASP A 36 8.46 -11.12 3.25
C ASP A 36 7.01 -11.58 3.39
N ARG A 37 6.50 -11.51 4.62
CA ARG A 37 5.08 -11.72 4.91
C ARG A 37 4.41 -10.36 5.05
N VAL A 38 3.38 -10.13 4.25
CA VAL A 38 2.55 -8.92 4.33
C VAL A 38 1.22 -9.28 4.94
N TRP A 39 0.93 -8.70 6.10
CA TRP A 39 -0.37 -8.83 6.73
C TRP A 39 -1.23 -7.62 6.39
N GLN A 40 -2.34 -7.86 5.69
CA GLN A 40 -3.34 -6.85 5.40
C GLN A 40 -4.51 -7.00 6.36
N LEU A 41 -4.88 -5.87 6.97
CA LEU A 41 -6.04 -5.72 7.82
C LEU A 41 -6.93 -4.63 7.23
N ALA A 42 -8.19 -4.97 7.00
CA ALA A 42 -9.16 -4.06 6.40
C ALA A 42 -10.43 -4.01 7.25
N PHE A 43 -10.98 -2.81 7.41
CA PHE A 43 -12.25 -2.57 8.09
C PHE A 43 -13.23 -1.91 7.13
N GLY A 44 -14.48 -2.37 7.17
CA GLY A 44 -15.60 -1.82 6.42
C GLY A 44 -16.75 -1.43 7.33
N SER A 45 -17.68 -0.63 6.81
CA SER A 45 -18.90 -0.24 7.53
C SER A 45 -19.71 -1.45 7.98
N GLY A 46 -20.29 -1.38 9.18
CA GLY A 46 -21.11 -2.46 9.75
C GLY A 46 -20.28 -3.59 10.38
N PHE A 47 -19.15 -3.25 11.01
CA PHE A 47 -18.26 -4.16 11.77
C PHE A 47 -17.61 -5.28 10.95
N LYS A 48 -17.51 -5.12 9.64
CA LYS A 48 -16.84 -6.10 8.79
C LYS A 48 -15.34 -5.91 8.87
N CYS A 49 -14.62 -6.97 9.19
CA CYS A 49 -13.17 -7.01 9.14
C CYS A 49 -12.68 -8.11 8.19
N ASN A 50 -11.53 -7.88 7.56
CA ASN A 50 -10.82 -8.88 6.79
C ASN A 50 -9.34 -8.90 7.21
N SER A 51 -8.78 -10.09 7.32
CA SER A 51 -7.39 -10.36 7.70
C SER A 51 -6.81 -11.37 6.72
N VAL A 52 -5.79 -10.96 5.96
CA VAL A 52 -5.10 -11.83 5.00
C VAL A 52 -3.60 -11.68 5.16
N VAL A 53 -2.90 -12.81 5.18
CA VAL A 53 -1.44 -12.86 5.19
C VAL A 53 -0.96 -13.35 3.83
N TRP A 54 -0.13 -12.55 3.18
CA TRP A 54 0.51 -12.86 1.91
C TRP A 54 1.97 -13.22 2.12
N LEU A 55 2.49 -14.16 1.33
CA LEU A 55 3.92 -14.40 1.19
C LEU A 55 4.40 -13.82 -0.13
N SER A 56 5.38 -12.92 -0.08
CA SER A 56 5.99 -12.34 -1.26
C SER A 56 6.87 -13.37 -1.98
N MET A 57 6.37 -13.92 -3.09
CA MET A 57 7.05 -14.99 -3.82
C MET A 57 8.23 -14.50 -4.68
N LYS A 58 8.23 -13.21 -5.03
CA LYS A 58 9.24 -12.59 -5.92
C LYS A 58 9.69 -11.28 -5.31
N ARG A 59 10.93 -10.87 -5.61
CA ARG A 59 11.44 -9.58 -5.17
C ARG A 59 10.86 -8.51 -6.10
N VAL A 60 10.14 -7.55 -5.55
CA VAL A 60 9.59 -6.42 -6.31
C VAL A 60 10.73 -5.43 -6.58
N ASN A 61 11.63 -5.78 -7.50
CA ASN A 61 12.78 -4.94 -7.87
C ASN A 61 12.37 -3.78 -8.78
N LYS A 62 11.24 -3.94 -9.46
CA LYS A 62 10.61 -2.93 -10.29
C LYS A 62 9.12 -3.01 -9.97
N PRO A 63 8.52 -1.96 -9.41
CA PRO A 63 7.08 -1.91 -9.25
C PRO A 63 6.42 -2.13 -10.62
N SER A 64 5.25 -2.78 -10.65
CA SER A 64 4.49 -2.95 -11.90
C SER A 64 4.40 -1.61 -12.64
N ARG A 65 4.53 -1.61 -13.97
CA ARG A 65 4.39 -0.38 -14.79
C ARG A 65 3.08 0.37 -14.50
N ASN A 66 2.07 -0.35 -14.04
CA ASN A 66 0.75 0.18 -13.69
C ASN A 66 0.61 0.53 -12.20
N ASN A 67 1.69 0.53 -11.42
CA ASN A 67 1.64 0.92 -10.03
C ASN A 67 1.32 2.44 -9.93
N PRO A 68 0.23 2.82 -9.23
CA PRO A 68 -0.31 4.18 -9.23
C PRO A 68 0.62 5.20 -8.54
N TRP A 69 1.72 4.77 -7.93
CA TRP A 69 2.66 5.62 -7.24
C TRP A 69 3.89 6.01 -8.06
N LEU A 70 4.23 5.25 -9.11
CA LEU A 70 5.52 5.35 -9.79
C LEU A 70 5.86 6.76 -10.28
N ASP A 71 4.87 7.52 -10.71
CA ASP A 71 5.03 8.87 -11.25
C ASP A 71 5.54 9.89 -10.22
N ARG A 72 5.23 9.69 -8.93
CA ARG A 72 5.53 10.69 -7.87
C ARG A 72 6.00 10.07 -6.55
N ILE A 73 6.35 8.78 -6.51
CA ILE A 73 6.73 8.09 -5.27
C ILE A 73 7.91 8.77 -4.54
N ASN A 74 8.81 9.40 -5.30
CA ASN A 74 9.95 10.14 -4.78
C ASN A 74 9.57 11.41 -3.99
N ARG A 75 8.34 11.91 -4.14
CA ARG A 75 7.82 13.08 -3.40
C ARG A 75 7.18 12.73 -2.06
N TYR A 76 7.12 11.45 -1.72
CA TYR A 76 6.54 10.95 -0.47
C TYR A 76 7.61 10.39 0.47
N PRO A 77 7.40 10.38 1.79
CA PRO A 77 6.24 10.93 2.48
C PRO A 77 6.22 12.46 2.47
N VAL A 78 5.03 13.04 2.49
CA VAL A 78 4.85 14.47 2.75
C VAL A 78 4.69 14.72 4.24
N SER A 79 5.14 15.87 4.72
CA SER A 79 4.80 16.31 6.08
C SER A 79 3.31 16.66 6.12
N LEU A 80 2.58 16.04 7.05
CA LEU A 80 1.17 16.30 7.27
C LEU A 80 1.06 17.07 8.58
N ASN A 81 0.51 18.28 8.51
CA ASN A 81 0.25 19.13 9.67
C ASN A 81 -0.82 18.51 10.58
#